data_AF-A0A5K0Y9Z5-F1
#
_entry.id   AF-A0A5K0Y9Z5-F1
#
_cell.length_a   1.000
_cell.length_b   1.000
_cell.length_c   1.000
_cell.angle_alpha   90.00
_cell.angle_beta   90.00
_cell.angle_gamma   90.00
#
_symmetry.space_group_name_H-M   'P 1'
#
loop_
_entity.id
_entity.type
_entity.pdbx_description
1 polymer ?
#
loop_
_entity_poly.entity_id
_entity_poly.type
_entity_poly.pdbx_seq_one_letter_code
_entity_poly.pdbx_strand_id
1 'polypeptide(L)' 'EIMQDPHVAADGFTYEGDAIRQWFNSGHMTSPMTNLRLSNSYLIPNYGL' A
#
# COMPACT_ATOMS: atom_id res chain seq x y z
N GLU A 1 -7.54 7.83 11.82
CA GLU A 1 -6.21 7.55 12.40
C GLU A 1 -5.14 8.25 11.57
N ILE A 2 -4.06 8.69 12.21
CA ILE A 2 -2.89 9.28 11.54
C ILE A 2 -2.01 8.11 11.10
N MET A 3 -1.75 7.98 9.80
CA MET A 3 -0.79 7.00 9.29
C MET A 3 0.61 7.37 9.78
N GLN A 4 1.35 6.40 10.31
CA GLN A 4 2.71 6.62 10.84
C GLN A 4 3.76 6.45 9.74
N ASP A 5 3.58 5.46 8.87
CA ASP A 5 4.46 5.14 7.75
C ASP A 5 3.66 5.10 6.43
N PRO A 6 3.07 6.24 6.00
CA PRO A 6 2.24 6.28 4.79
C PRO A 6 3.04 5.88 3.54
N HIS A 7 2.51 4.93 2.76
CA HIS A 7 3.08 4.44 1.51
C HIS A 7 2.02 4.38 0.41
N VAL A 8 2.35 4.93 -0.75
CA VAL A 8 1.51 4.89 -1.96
C VAL A 8 1.81 3.63 -2.77
N ALA A 9 0.78 2.87 -3.11
CA ALA A 9 0.90 1.72 -4.01
C ALA A 9 0.66 2.11 -5.48
N ALA A 10 0.80 1.14 -6.40
CA ALA A 10 0.67 1.35 -7.85
C ALA A 10 -0.71 1.85 -8.32
N ASP A 11 -1.73 1.73 -7.47
CA ASP A 11 -3.09 2.23 -7.69
C ASP A 11 -3.28 3.70 -7.29
N GLY A 12 -2.25 4.33 -6.70
CA GLY A 12 -2.28 5.71 -6.23
C GLY A 12 -2.90 5.90 -4.84
N PHE A 13 -3.27 4.83 -4.15
CA PHE A 13 -3.78 4.91 -2.78
C PHE A 13 -2.65 4.85 -1.75
N THR A 14 -2.80 5.61 -0.66
CA THR A 14 -1.88 5.58 0.48
C THR A 14 -2.36 4.58 1.52
N TYR A 15 -1.44 3.75 1.99
CA TYR A 15 -1.63 2.72 3.00
C TYR A 15 -0.62 2.88 4.12
N GLU A 16 -0.93 2.30 5.28
CA GLU A 16 0.07 2.13 6.32
C GLU A 16 1.14 1.12 5.86
N GLY A 17 2.42 1.47 6.00
CA GLY A 17 3.54 0.73 5.43
C GLY A 17 3.57 -0.72 5.91
N ASP A 18 3.41 -0.95 7.21
CA ASP A 18 3.36 -2.29 7.78
C ASP A 18 2.16 -3.10 7.28
N ALA A 19 1.00 -2.46 7.11
CA ALA A 19 -0.22 -3.14 6.67
C ALA A 19 -0.11 -3.62 5.22
N ILE A 20 0.34 -2.75 4.30
CA ILE A 20 0.45 -3.10 2.88
C ILE A 20 1.61 -4.08 2.62
N ARG A 21 2.68 -4.03 3.41
CA ARG A 21 3.76 -5.02 3.35
C ARG A 21 3.26 -6.39 3.81
N GLN A 22 2.53 -6.47 4.92
CA GLN A 22 1.92 -7.72 5.39
C GLN A 22 0.91 -8.27 4.38
N TRP A 23 0.14 -7.40 3.72
CA TRP A 23 -0.80 -7.79 2.67
C TRP A 23 -0.08 -8.48 1.50
N PHE A 24 1.00 -7.90 1.00
CA PHE A 24 1.83 -8.52 -0.05
C PHE A 24 2.51 -9.80 0.42
N ASN A 25 3.02 -9.83 1.65
CA ASN A 25 3.63 -11.03 2.24
C ASN A 25 2.63 -12.19 2.41
N SER A 26 1.35 -11.87 2.54
CA SER A 26 0.27 -12.86 2.61
C SER A 26 -0.10 -13.42 1.22
N GLY A 27 0.58 -12.97 0.15
CA GLY A 27 0.36 -13.43 -1.22
C GLY A 27 -0.71 -12.64 -1.98
N HIS A 28 -1.26 -11.58 -1.39
CA HIS A 28 -2.21 -10.72 -2.09
C HIS A 28 -1.47 -9.72 -2.98
N MET A 29 -1.82 -9.69 -4.27
CA MET A 29 -1.32 -8.69 -5.23
C MET A 29 -2.44 -7.74 -5.68
N THR A 30 -3.35 -7.42 -4.76
CA THR A 30 -4.51 -6.57 -5.04
C THR A 30 -4.48 -5.34 -4.13
N SER A 31 -5.19 -4.29 -4.54
CA SER A 31 -5.43 -3.11 -3.72
C SER A 31 -6.36 -3.46 -2.56
N PRO A 32 -5.98 -3.20 -1.29
CA PRO A 32 -6.88 -3.42 -0.16
C PRO A 32 -8.18 -2.61 -0.22
N MET A 33 -8.17 -1.47 -0.93
CA MET A 33 -9.35 -0.58 -1.05
C MET A 33 -10.27 -0.98 -2.20
N THR A 34 -9.69 -1.33 -3.35
CA THR A 34 -10.47 -1.56 -4.58
C THR A 34 -10.59 -3.04 -4.95
N ASN A 35 -9.83 -3.93 -4.30
CA ASN A 35 -9.64 -5.33 -4.66
C ASN A 35 -9.16 -5.55 -6.11
N LEU A 36 -8.72 -4.49 -6.80
CA LEU A 36 -8.17 -4.60 -8.14
C LEU A 36 -6.73 -5.07 -8.07
N ARG A 37 -6.29 -5.86 -9.06
CA ARG A 37 -4.92 -6.33 -9.15
C ARG A 37 -3.97 -5.16 -9.33
N LEU A 38 -2.98 -5.05 -8.46
CA LEU A 38 -1.94 -4.04 -8.58
C LEU A 38 -0.99 -4.44 -9.70
N SER A 39 -0.59 -3.45 -10.50
CA SER A 39 0.38 -3.65 -11.58
C SER A 39 1.74 -4.08 -11.05
N ASN A 40 2.10 -3.64 -9.84
CA ASN A 40 3.31 -4.02 -9.13
C ASN A 40 3.12 -3.88 -7.61
N SER A 41 4.05 -4.45 -6.85
CA SER A 41 4.14 -4.34 -5.39
C SER A 41 5.08 -3.23 -4.93
N TYR A 42 5.41 -2.27 -5.80
CA TYR A 42 6.23 -1.12 -5.40
C TYR A 42 5.41 -0.19 -4.52
N LEU A 43 6.02 0.19 -3.41
CA LEU A 43 5.46 1.13 -2.45
C LEU A 43 6.36 2.35 -2.44
N ILE A 44 5.75 3.51 -2.67
CA ILE A 44 6.41 4.81 -2.66
C ILE A 44 6.12 5.45 -1.30
N PRO A 45 7.11 5.72 -0.46
CA PRO A 45 6.86 6.39 0.81
C PRO A 45 6.24 7.78 0.57
N ASN A 46 5.13 8.06 1.25
CA ASN A 46 4.41 9.32 1.19
C ASN A 46 4.56 10.07 2.50
N TYR A 47 5.81 10.37 2.86
CA TYR A 47 6.12 11.30 3.95
C TYR A 47 5.78 12.70 3.45
N GLY A 48 4.50 13.07 3.51
CA GLY A 48 4.06 14.44 3.32
C GLY A 48 4.81 15.32 4.32
N LEU A 49 5.58 16.28 3.81
CA LEU A 49 6.26 17.33 4.57
C LEU A 49 5.28 18.12 5.45
#